data_AF-A0A5E7VJ91-F1
#
_entry.id   AF-A0A5E7VJ91-F1
#
_cell.length_a   1.000
_cell.length_b   1.000
_cell.length_c   1.000
_cell.angle_alpha   90.00
_cell.angle_beta   90.00
_cell.angle_gamma   90.00
#
_symmetry.space_group_name_H-M   'P 1'
#
loop_
_entity.id
_entity.type
_entity.pdbx_description
1 polymer ?
#
loop_
_entity_poly.entity_id
_entity_poly.type
_entity_poly.pdbx_seq_one_letter_code
_entity_poly.pdbx_strand_id
1 'polypeptide(L)'
;MPDNSRPAVLELIGNTPLVRVSRFDTGPCTLFLKLESQNPGGSIKDRIGLAMIDTAERDGRLRPGGTIVEATAGNTGLGLALVGRAKGYRVVLVVPDKMSTEKVLHLKAMGAEVHITRSDVGKGHPEYYQDVAARLAAEIPDAFFADQFNNPANPLAHECSTAPEIWAQTQHDVDAIVVGVGSAGTLTGLTRFFKRVQPDLEMVLADPVGSVMAEYSRGGTLPTPGSWAVEGIGEDFIPSIADLSSVRHAYSISDEESFDHARQLLRAEGILGGSSTGTLLAAALRYCREQTQPKRVVSFVCDTGTRYLSKVYNDQWMNDQGLLQRKHYGDLRDLIARRFEDGRVISVGPDDTLLTAFQRMRLADVSQLPVLVNGKQLVGVIDESDILLGVHEDVAHFRKAVSSAMTDKLQTLPPDATLAELEAELGRGLVAIIQDASGFHGLITRTDMLNHLRRSLP
;
A
#
# COMPACT_ATOMS: atom_id res chain seq x y z
N MET A 1 -28.20 26.99 12.60
CA MET A 1 -27.41 25.74 12.69
C MET A 1 -27.56 25.05 11.34
N PRO A 2 -26.51 24.44 10.76
CA PRO A 2 -26.75 23.51 9.66
C PRO A 2 -27.75 22.46 10.15
N ASP A 3 -28.67 22.10 9.27
CA ASP A 3 -29.75 21.13 9.49
C ASP A 3 -29.21 19.86 10.17
N ASN A 4 -29.98 19.28 11.10
CA ASN A 4 -29.64 18.06 11.84
C ASN A 4 -29.79 16.80 10.97
N SER A 5 -29.77 16.97 9.64
CA SER A 5 -29.90 15.92 8.65
C SER A 5 -28.59 15.18 8.47
N ARG A 6 -28.70 13.88 8.17
CA ARG A 6 -27.55 13.02 7.90
C ARG A 6 -26.75 13.63 6.73
N PRO A 7 -25.42 13.81 6.85
CA PRO A 7 -24.63 14.36 5.75
C PRO A 7 -24.79 13.51 4.49
N ALA A 8 -25.14 14.13 3.36
CA ALA A 8 -25.46 13.45 2.11
C ALA A 8 -24.34 12.53 1.60
N VAL A 9 -23.07 12.86 1.87
CA VAL A 9 -21.93 12.00 1.51
C VAL A 9 -22.00 10.61 2.14
N LEU A 10 -22.65 10.46 3.30
CA LEU A 10 -22.78 9.17 3.97
C LEU A 10 -23.78 8.24 3.27
N GLU A 11 -24.69 8.79 2.47
CA GLU A 11 -25.64 8.00 1.64
C GLU A 11 -24.95 7.35 0.43
N LEU A 12 -23.76 7.85 0.07
CA LEU A 12 -22.92 7.27 -0.99
C LEU A 12 -22.06 6.10 -0.51
N ILE A 13 -22.05 5.80 0.80
CA ILE A 13 -21.36 4.63 1.33
C ILE A 13 -22.18 3.38 1.02
N GLY A 14 -21.59 2.46 0.27
CA GLY A 14 -22.21 1.25 -0.22
C GLY A 14 -22.70 1.34 -1.66
N ASN A 15 -23.54 0.39 -2.07
CA ASN A 15 -24.06 0.28 -3.44
C ASN A 15 -22.97 0.33 -4.52
N THR A 16 -21.79 -0.20 -4.21
CA THR A 16 -20.62 -0.14 -5.10
C THR A 16 -20.81 -1.02 -6.33
N PRO A 17 -20.25 -0.67 -7.50
CA PRO A 17 -20.43 -1.48 -8.70
C PRO A 17 -19.83 -2.89 -8.59
N LEU A 18 -20.44 -3.84 -9.30
CA LEU A 18 -19.90 -5.16 -9.55
C LEU A 18 -19.50 -5.25 -11.03
N VAL A 19 -18.20 -5.44 -11.30
CA VAL A 19 -17.65 -5.39 -12.66
C VAL A 19 -17.13 -6.76 -13.06
N ARG A 20 -17.56 -7.26 -14.22
CA ARG A 20 -17.05 -8.52 -14.78
C ARG A 20 -15.61 -8.34 -15.29
N VAL A 21 -14.73 -9.27 -14.93
CA VAL A 21 -13.37 -9.35 -15.48
C VAL A 21 -13.44 -9.96 -16.89
N SER A 22 -12.78 -9.32 -17.85
CA SER A 22 -12.87 -9.61 -19.29
C SER A 22 -11.52 -9.80 -19.99
N ARG A 23 -10.42 -9.35 -19.35
CA ARG A 23 -9.07 -9.32 -19.92
C ARG A 23 -8.08 -10.26 -19.25
N PHE A 24 -8.58 -11.14 -18.37
CA PHE A 24 -7.80 -12.19 -17.73
C PHE A 24 -8.36 -13.56 -18.10
N ASP A 25 -7.48 -14.54 -18.21
CA ASP A 25 -7.90 -15.94 -18.27
C ASP A 25 -8.41 -16.38 -16.89
N THR A 26 -9.74 -16.56 -16.79
CA THR A 26 -10.46 -17.01 -15.60
C THR A 26 -10.83 -18.50 -15.67
N GLY A 27 -10.21 -19.29 -16.55
CA GLY A 27 -10.58 -20.69 -16.75
C GLY A 27 -12.07 -20.82 -17.11
N PRO A 28 -12.80 -21.82 -16.58
CA PRO A 28 -14.23 -21.96 -16.84
C PRO A 28 -15.11 -20.94 -16.08
N CYS A 29 -14.54 -20.16 -15.14
CA CYS A 29 -15.32 -19.29 -14.27
C CYS A 29 -15.65 -17.93 -14.91
N THR A 30 -16.74 -17.32 -14.45
CA THR A 30 -17.00 -15.89 -14.63
C THR A 30 -16.63 -15.16 -13.35
N LEU A 31 -15.55 -14.38 -13.40
CA LEU A 31 -15.06 -13.59 -12.27
C LEU A 31 -15.62 -12.16 -12.30
N PHE A 32 -16.07 -11.68 -11.14
CA PHE A 32 -16.51 -10.32 -10.91
C PHE A 32 -15.68 -9.65 -9.80
N LEU A 33 -15.50 -8.34 -9.90
CA LEU A 33 -14.86 -7.50 -8.90
C LEU A 33 -15.88 -6.51 -8.31
N LYS A 34 -16.09 -6.59 -6.99
CA LYS A 34 -16.88 -5.63 -6.23
C LYS A 34 -16.01 -4.41 -5.91
N LEU A 35 -16.34 -3.27 -6.49
CA LEU A 35 -15.50 -2.06 -6.49
C LEU A 35 -15.68 -1.23 -5.20
N GLU A 36 -15.31 -1.81 -4.06
CA GLU A 36 -15.35 -1.13 -2.76
C GLU A 36 -14.44 0.10 -2.65
N SER A 37 -13.50 0.25 -3.59
CA SER A 37 -12.72 1.45 -3.81
C SER A 37 -13.54 2.68 -4.24
N GLN A 38 -14.80 2.50 -4.65
CA GLN A 38 -15.70 3.59 -5.06
C GLN A 38 -16.60 4.12 -3.94
N ASN A 39 -16.46 3.62 -2.71
CA ASN A 39 -17.02 4.35 -1.57
C ASN A 39 -16.39 5.77 -1.48
N PRO A 40 -17.08 6.77 -0.93
CA PRO A 40 -16.64 8.18 -0.96
C PRO A 40 -15.31 8.44 -0.24
N GLY A 41 -15.00 7.70 0.81
CA GLY A 41 -13.70 7.71 1.47
C GLY A 41 -12.64 6.93 0.69
N GLY A 42 -13.04 6.08 -0.26
CA GLY A 42 -12.17 5.36 -1.18
C GLY A 42 -11.87 3.92 -0.77
N SER A 43 -12.66 3.33 0.14
CA SER A 43 -12.44 1.95 0.57
C SER A 43 -13.65 1.26 1.22
N ILE A 44 -13.57 -0.07 1.29
CA ILE A 44 -14.53 -0.96 1.98
C ILE A 44 -14.75 -0.58 3.46
N LYS A 45 -13.78 0.09 4.09
CA LYS A 45 -13.82 0.42 5.51
C LYS A 45 -14.75 1.59 5.85
N ASP A 46 -15.22 2.32 4.85
CA ASP A 46 -16.23 3.37 5.03
C ASP A 46 -17.53 2.77 5.59
N ARG A 47 -17.88 1.55 5.14
CA ARG A 47 -19.05 0.79 5.64
C ARG A 47 -18.96 0.53 7.14
N ILE A 48 -17.79 0.10 7.61
CA ILE A 48 -17.61 -0.24 9.02
C ILE A 48 -17.51 1.01 9.88
N GLY A 49 -16.90 2.09 9.36
CA GLY A 49 -16.88 3.38 10.04
C GLY A 49 -18.30 3.88 10.28
N LEU A 50 -19.16 3.78 9.26
CA LEU A 50 -20.57 4.14 9.35
C LEU A 50 -21.33 3.26 10.34
N ALA A 51 -21.21 1.94 10.22
CA ALA A 51 -21.93 1.00 11.06
C ALA A 51 -21.52 1.08 12.54
N MET A 52 -20.23 1.23 12.84
CA MET A 52 -19.73 1.36 14.21
C MET A 52 -20.21 2.65 14.87
N ILE A 53 -20.17 3.78 14.15
CA ILE A 53 -20.63 5.08 14.66
C ILE A 53 -22.16 5.08 14.83
N ASP A 54 -22.93 4.68 13.81
CA ASP A 54 -24.40 4.61 13.90
C ASP A 54 -24.86 3.66 15.01
N THR A 55 -24.10 2.60 15.30
CA THR A 55 -24.39 1.69 16.42
C THR A 55 -24.04 2.32 17.76
N ALA A 56 -22.88 2.98 17.88
CA ALA A 56 -22.49 3.67 19.10
C ALA A 56 -23.46 4.82 19.47
N GLU A 57 -23.97 5.54 18.48
CA GLU A 57 -25.02 6.54 18.65
C GLU A 57 -26.31 5.92 19.19
N ARG A 58 -26.79 4.85 18.53
CA ARG A 58 -28.02 4.15 18.90
C ARG A 58 -27.98 3.58 20.30
N ASP A 59 -26.83 3.04 20.70
CA ASP A 59 -26.61 2.42 22.00
C ASP A 59 -26.26 3.46 23.09
N GLY A 60 -26.18 4.75 22.74
CA GLY A 60 -25.86 5.84 23.66
C GLY A 60 -24.40 5.92 24.11
N ARG A 61 -23.52 5.09 23.53
CA ARG A 61 -22.07 5.06 23.79
C ARG A 61 -21.34 6.26 23.18
N LEU A 62 -21.90 6.87 22.14
CA LEU A 62 -21.39 8.08 21.51
C LEU A 62 -22.46 9.16 21.52
N ARG A 63 -22.22 10.23 22.28
CA ARG A 63 -23.13 11.38 22.42
C ARG A 63 -22.77 12.49 21.42
N PRO A 64 -23.71 13.36 21.01
CA PRO A 64 -23.41 14.49 20.12
C PRO A 64 -22.19 15.31 20.58
N GLY A 65 -21.26 15.56 19.66
CA GLY A 65 -19.99 16.26 19.97
C GLY A 65 -18.94 15.42 20.72
N GLY A 66 -19.21 14.13 20.96
CA GLY A 66 -18.29 13.19 21.61
C GLY A 66 -17.03 12.90 20.78
N THR A 67 -16.17 12.04 21.34
CA THR A 67 -14.87 11.68 20.73
C THR A 67 -14.88 10.24 20.27
N ILE A 68 -14.37 9.99 19.07
CA ILE A 68 -14.09 8.65 18.54
C ILE A 68 -12.59 8.42 18.63
N VAL A 69 -12.20 7.27 19.16
CA VAL A 69 -10.80 6.85 19.27
C VAL A 69 -10.61 5.52 18.54
N GLU A 70 -9.53 5.39 17.76
CA GLU A 70 -9.17 4.14 17.09
C GLU A 70 -7.65 4.02 16.91
N ALA A 71 -7.14 2.79 16.92
CA ALA A 71 -5.76 2.45 16.66
C ALA A 71 -5.56 2.07 15.18
N THR A 72 -5.41 3.04 14.28
CA THR A 72 -5.17 2.75 12.86
C THR A 72 -4.69 3.97 12.08
N ALA A 73 -3.81 3.74 11.11
CA ALA A 73 -3.44 4.70 10.07
C ALA A 73 -4.06 4.38 8.71
N GLY A 74 -4.85 3.29 8.66
CA GLY A 74 -5.33 2.72 7.42
C GLY A 74 -6.72 3.17 7.05
N ASN A 75 -7.35 2.33 6.25
CA ASN A 75 -8.65 2.58 5.64
C ASN A 75 -9.76 2.79 6.69
N THR A 76 -9.68 2.10 7.83
CA THR A 76 -10.64 2.29 8.94
C THR A 76 -10.52 3.68 9.56
N GLY A 77 -9.32 4.23 9.67
CA GLY A 77 -9.11 5.59 10.19
C GLY A 77 -9.71 6.64 9.27
N LEU A 78 -9.54 6.47 7.96
CA LEU A 78 -10.17 7.33 6.95
C LEU A 78 -11.70 7.21 6.97
N GLY A 79 -12.24 5.99 7.08
CA GLY A 79 -13.69 5.77 7.20
C GLY A 79 -14.27 6.41 8.46
N LEU A 80 -13.62 6.25 9.61
CA LEU A 80 -14.01 6.89 10.87
C LEU A 80 -13.85 8.41 10.82
N ALA A 81 -12.80 8.93 10.19
CA ALA A 81 -12.62 10.36 9.99
C ALA A 81 -13.72 10.94 9.10
N LEU A 82 -14.04 10.30 7.96
CA LEU A 82 -15.11 10.72 7.06
C LEU A 82 -16.44 10.83 7.80
N VAL A 83 -16.86 9.71 8.42
CA VAL A 83 -18.17 9.62 9.07
C VAL A 83 -18.20 10.47 10.34
N GLY A 84 -17.17 10.34 11.17
CA GLY A 84 -17.08 11.02 12.46
C GLY A 84 -17.07 12.54 12.31
N ARG A 85 -16.22 13.07 11.43
CA ARG A 85 -16.13 14.52 11.20
C ARG A 85 -17.37 15.07 10.51
N ALA A 86 -17.95 14.34 9.55
CA ALA A 86 -19.20 14.75 8.91
C ALA A 86 -20.37 14.85 9.90
N LYS A 87 -20.40 13.99 10.93
CA LYS A 87 -21.39 14.01 12.02
C LYS A 87 -21.03 14.93 13.20
N GLY A 88 -19.93 15.67 13.10
CA GLY A 88 -19.52 16.65 14.12
C GLY A 88 -18.77 16.08 15.33
N TYR A 89 -18.24 14.86 15.23
CA TYR A 89 -17.42 14.25 16.29
C TYR A 89 -15.96 14.69 16.22
N ARG A 90 -15.30 14.67 17.38
CA ARG A 90 -13.84 14.67 17.44
C ARG A 90 -13.34 13.27 17.06
N VAL A 91 -12.30 13.16 16.25
CA VAL A 91 -11.72 11.87 15.84
C VAL A 91 -10.24 11.88 16.19
N VAL A 92 -9.84 10.95 17.06
CA VAL A 92 -8.46 10.77 17.52
C VAL A 92 -7.96 9.40 17.05
N LEU A 93 -6.89 9.40 16.27
CA LEU A 93 -6.32 8.20 15.68
C LEU A 93 -4.90 7.98 16.22
N VAL A 94 -4.65 6.78 16.74
CA VAL A 94 -3.33 6.35 17.15
C VAL A 94 -2.66 5.60 16.00
N VAL A 95 -1.51 6.10 15.56
CA VAL A 95 -0.85 5.70 14.32
C VAL A 95 0.62 5.34 14.59
N PRO A 96 1.07 4.11 14.28
CA PRO A 96 2.48 3.77 14.33
C PRO A 96 3.32 4.60 13.34
N ASP A 97 4.54 4.96 13.72
CA ASP A 97 5.49 5.78 12.94
C ASP A 97 6.03 5.12 11.65
N LYS A 98 5.81 3.82 11.45
CA LYS A 98 6.09 3.12 10.18
C LYS A 98 5.10 3.41 9.04
N MET A 99 3.99 4.09 9.33
CA MET A 99 2.92 4.31 8.37
C MET A 99 3.29 5.41 7.37
N SER A 100 2.81 5.31 6.13
CA SER A 100 3.23 6.25 5.08
C SER A 100 2.77 7.68 5.38
N THR A 101 3.60 8.65 5.00
CA THR A 101 3.33 10.08 5.20
C THR A 101 2.02 10.50 4.54
N GLU A 102 1.71 9.96 3.36
CA GLU A 102 0.47 10.27 2.63
C GLU A 102 -0.77 9.88 3.43
N LYS A 103 -0.75 8.73 4.13
CA LYS A 103 -1.87 8.30 4.98
C LYS A 103 -2.07 9.24 6.17
N VAL A 104 -0.99 9.63 6.84
CA VAL A 104 -1.03 10.57 7.96
C VAL A 104 -1.53 11.95 7.50
N LEU A 105 -1.04 12.45 6.37
CA LEU A 105 -1.47 13.73 5.81
C LEU A 105 -2.94 13.70 5.40
N HIS A 106 -3.42 12.59 4.82
CA HIS A 106 -4.82 12.43 4.45
C HIS A 106 -5.73 12.45 5.70
N LEU A 107 -5.38 11.71 6.76
CA LEU A 107 -6.12 11.73 8.03
C LEU A 107 -6.21 13.15 8.61
N LYS A 108 -5.09 13.88 8.64
CA LYS A 108 -5.04 15.27 9.11
C LYS A 108 -5.89 16.20 8.24
N ALA A 109 -5.85 16.04 6.92
CA ALA A 109 -6.66 16.82 5.98
C ALA A 109 -8.17 16.57 6.17
N MET A 110 -8.56 15.37 6.58
CA MET A 110 -9.95 15.04 6.96
C MET A 110 -10.35 15.59 8.33
N GLY A 111 -9.42 16.21 9.07
CA GLY A 111 -9.68 16.81 10.38
C GLY A 111 -9.59 15.82 11.54
N ALA A 112 -8.93 14.67 11.35
CA ALA A 112 -8.59 13.77 12.45
C ALA A 112 -7.33 14.27 13.19
N GLU A 113 -7.34 14.11 14.51
CA GLU A 113 -6.16 14.28 15.35
C GLU A 113 -5.34 12.99 15.31
N VAL A 114 -4.07 13.10 14.94
CA VAL A 114 -3.18 11.93 14.80
C VAL A 114 -2.17 11.92 15.93
N HIS A 115 -2.21 10.89 16.77
CA HIS A 115 -1.24 10.60 17.80
C HIS A 115 -0.25 9.54 17.28
N ILE A 116 1.02 9.91 17.11
CA ILE A 116 2.04 9.00 16.59
C ILE A 116 2.60 8.15 17.74
N THR A 117 2.72 6.84 17.53
CA THR A 117 3.38 5.90 18.44
C THR A 117 4.53 5.18 17.73
N ARG A 118 5.49 4.68 18.50
CA ARG A 118 6.58 3.86 17.95
C ARG A 118 6.07 2.53 17.39
N SER A 119 6.69 2.05 16.31
CA SER A 119 6.27 0.82 15.61
C SER A 119 7.11 -0.42 15.91
N ASP A 120 8.19 -0.27 16.68
CA ASP A 120 9.14 -1.32 17.07
C ASP A 120 8.75 -2.07 18.35
N VAL A 121 7.55 -1.84 18.89
CA VAL A 121 7.03 -2.50 20.09
C VAL A 121 5.78 -3.33 19.80
N GLY A 122 5.71 -4.51 20.41
CA GLY A 122 4.58 -5.43 20.28
C GLY A 122 3.59 -5.38 21.45
N LYS A 123 2.55 -6.22 21.35
CA LYS A 123 1.50 -6.37 22.37
C LYS A 123 2.11 -6.66 23.75
N GLY A 124 1.61 -5.97 24.78
CA GLY A 124 2.12 -6.06 26.15
C GLY A 124 3.12 -4.96 26.52
N HIS A 125 3.62 -4.19 25.55
CA HIS A 125 4.39 -2.97 25.80
C HIS A 125 3.45 -1.77 26.02
N PRO A 126 3.69 -0.87 26.99
CA PRO A 126 2.80 0.28 27.28
C PRO A 126 2.60 1.30 26.13
N GLU A 127 3.50 1.26 25.14
CA GLU A 127 3.47 2.11 23.93
C GLU A 127 2.95 1.36 22.70
N TYR A 128 2.44 0.13 22.86
CA TYR A 128 1.79 -0.58 21.78
C TYR A 128 0.54 0.20 21.33
N TYR A 129 0.45 0.51 20.04
CA TYR A 129 -0.51 1.47 19.50
C TYR A 129 -1.99 1.17 19.84
N GLN A 130 -2.39 -0.11 19.91
CA GLN A 130 -3.74 -0.50 20.33
C GLN A 130 -3.99 -0.23 21.81
N ASP A 131 -3.01 -0.53 22.67
CA ASP A 131 -3.09 -0.30 24.11
C ASP A 131 -3.09 1.21 24.41
N VAL A 132 -2.32 2.00 23.66
CA VAL A 132 -2.34 3.46 23.73
C VAL A 132 -3.70 4.02 23.34
N ALA A 133 -4.32 3.51 22.26
CA ALA A 133 -5.67 3.94 21.86
C ALA A 133 -6.73 3.58 22.90
N ALA A 134 -6.68 2.38 23.46
CA ALA A 134 -7.58 1.95 24.52
C ALA A 134 -7.43 2.82 25.77
N ARG A 135 -6.19 3.15 26.16
CA ARG A 135 -5.90 4.08 27.27
C ARG A 135 -6.44 5.48 26.99
N LEU A 136 -6.17 6.05 25.82
CA LEU A 136 -6.70 7.35 25.42
C LEU A 136 -8.23 7.38 25.43
N ALA A 137 -8.88 6.31 24.97
CA ALA A 137 -10.34 6.20 25.02
C ALA A 137 -10.89 6.12 26.46
N ALA A 138 -10.14 5.57 27.41
CA ALA A 138 -10.52 5.55 28.82
C ALA A 138 -10.26 6.90 29.53
N GLU A 139 -9.25 7.65 29.10
CA GLU A 139 -8.86 8.94 29.68
C GLU A 139 -9.68 10.12 29.13
N ILE A 140 -10.11 10.06 27.86
CA ILE A 140 -10.92 11.12 27.24
C ILE A 140 -12.38 10.93 27.69
N PRO A 141 -12.99 11.93 28.37
CA PRO A 141 -14.39 11.84 28.79
C PRO A 141 -15.34 11.57 27.62
N ASP A 142 -16.27 10.64 27.81
CA ASP A 142 -17.29 10.24 26.83
C ASP A 142 -16.72 9.78 25.47
N ALA A 143 -15.47 9.29 25.44
CA ALA A 143 -14.89 8.74 24.22
C ALA A 143 -15.42 7.34 23.90
N PHE A 144 -15.66 7.11 22.61
CA PHE A 144 -16.00 5.82 22.05
C PHE A 144 -14.77 5.21 21.38
N PHE A 145 -14.28 4.10 21.94
CA PHE A 145 -13.28 3.26 21.28
C PHE A 145 -13.96 2.40 20.21
N ALA A 146 -13.60 2.60 18.93
CA ALA A 146 -14.25 1.92 17.82
C ALA A 146 -13.88 0.42 17.77
N ASP A 147 -12.63 0.06 18.08
CA ASP A 147 -12.15 -1.30 18.33
C ASP A 147 -12.49 -2.29 17.20
N GLN A 148 -12.04 -1.98 15.98
CA GLN A 148 -12.50 -2.69 14.77
C GLN A 148 -12.29 -4.21 14.79
N PHE A 149 -11.35 -4.72 15.59
CA PHE A 149 -11.03 -6.14 15.69
C PHE A 149 -11.98 -6.92 16.59
N ASN A 150 -12.69 -6.24 17.49
CA ASN A 150 -13.62 -6.84 18.46
C ASN A 150 -15.07 -6.34 18.29
N ASN A 151 -15.29 -5.24 17.57
CA ASN A 151 -16.58 -4.60 17.48
C ASN A 151 -17.55 -5.38 16.57
N PRO A 152 -18.69 -5.89 17.07
CA PRO A 152 -19.65 -6.66 16.28
C PRO A 152 -20.34 -5.85 15.18
N ALA A 153 -20.29 -4.50 15.22
CA ALA A 153 -20.81 -3.66 14.15
C ALA A 153 -19.96 -3.74 12.87
N ASN A 154 -18.69 -4.17 12.95
CA ASN A 154 -17.84 -4.40 11.79
C ASN A 154 -18.42 -5.52 10.88
N PRO A 155 -18.58 -6.78 11.34
CA PRO A 155 -19.20 -7.82 10.52
C PRO A 155 -20.66 -7.52 10.19
N LEU A 156 -21.40 -6.86 11.09
CA LEU A 156 -22.78 -6.45 10.82
C LEU A 156 -22.86 -5.52 9.60
N ALA A 157 -21.90 -4.62 9.40
CA ALA A 157 -21.85 -3.75 8.23
C ALA A 157 -21.89 -4.56 6.93
N HIS A 158 -21.10 -5.63 6.86
CA HIS A 158 -21.01 -6.47 5.66
C HIS A 158 -22.19 -7.43 5.53
N GLU A 159 -22.70 -7.95 6.65
CA GLU A 159 -23.91 -8.79 6.68
C GLU A 159 -25.16 -8.04 6.20
N CYS A 160 -25.30 -6.77 6.59
CA CYS A 160 -26.49 -5.97 6.28
C CYS A 160 -26.36 -5.12 5.00
N SER A 161 -25.17 -5.00 4.41
CA SER A 161 -24.98 -4.22 3.17
C SER A 161 -24.20 -4.98 2.10
N THR A 162 -22.92 -5.25 2.31
CA THR A 162 -22.04 -5.84 1.28
C THR A 162 -22.56 -7.18 0.74
N ALA A 163 -22.99 -8.09 1.61
CA ALA A 163 -23.47 -9.41 1.21
C ALA A 163 -24.81 -9.35 0.44
N PRO A 164 -25.85 -8.63 0.92
CA PRO A 164 -27.08 -8.41 0.16
C PRO A 164 -26.84 -7.74 -1.20
N GLU A 165 -25.93 -6.75 -1.26
CA GLU A 165 -25.59 -6.09 -2.52
C GLU A 165 -24.99 -7.07 -3.53
N ILE A 166 -24.00 -7.87 -3.11
CA ILE A 166 -23.40 -8.90 -3.98
C ILE A 166 -24.49 -9.86 -4.45
N TRP A 167 -25.31 -10.37 -3.53
CA TRP A 167 -26.38 -11.32 -3.84
C TRP A 167 -27.36 -10.78 -4.88
N ALA A 168 -27.84 -9.54 -4.71
CA ALA A 168 -28.72 -8.90 -5.67
C ALA A 168 -28.04 -8.64 -7.02
N GLN A 169 -26.79 -8.14 -7.00
CA GLN A 169 -26.04 -7.80 -8.21
C GLN A 169 -25.63 -9.05 -9.02
N THR A 170 -25.44 -10.19 -8.37
CA THR A 170 -25.21 -11.47 -9.04
C THR A 170 -26.49 -12.16 -9.47
N GLN A 171 -27.66 -11.53 -9.30
CA GLN A 171 -28.97 -12.11 -9.60
C GLN A 171 -29.23 -13.40 -8.83
N HIS A 172 -28.79 -13.45 -7.57
CA HIS A 172 -28.93 -14.60 -6.69
C HIS A 172 -28.19 -15.86 -7.19
N ASP A 173 -27.14 -15.67 -7.98
CA ASP A 173 -26.37 -16.73 -8.62
C ASP A 173 -24.86 -16.44 -8.44
N VAL A 174 -24.29 -17.02 -7.38
CA VAL A 174 -22.87 -16.91 -7.03
C VAL A 174 -22.42 -18.16 -6.31
N ASP A 175 -21.31 -18.73 -6.75
CA ASP A 175 -20.79 -20.02 -6.26
C ASP A 175 -19.67 -19.82 -5.25
N ALA A 176 -18.85 -18.78 -5.42
CA ALA A 176 -17.71 -18.52 -4.55
C ALA A 176 -17.42 -17.04 -4.37
N ILE A 177 -16.88 -16.69 -3.19
CA ILE A 177 -16.39 -15.35 -2.90
C ILE A 177 -14.95 -15.45 -2.39
N VAL A 178 -14.04 -14.78 -3.11
CA VAL A 178 -12.63 -14.65 -2.72
C VAL A 178 -12.46 -13.40 -1.88
N VAL A 179 -11.97 -13.55 -0.66
CA VAL A 179 -11.90 -12.48 0.35
C VAL A 179 -10.60 -12.58 1.14
N GLY A 180 -10.04 -11.42 1.50
CA GLY A 180 -8.87 -11.32 2.34
C GLY A 180 -9.26 -10.95 3.77
N VAL A 181 -8.41 -11.32 4.73
CA VAL A 181 -8.66 -11.05 6.15
C VAL A 181 -7.64 -10.04 6.67
N GLY A 182 -8.14 -8.89 7.13
CA GLY A 182 -7.47 -8.05 8.12
C GLY A 182 -8.19 -8.24 9.45
N SER A 183 -9.06 -7.30 9.84
CA SER A 183 -9.94 -7.45 11.01
C SER A 183 -11.02 -8.55 10.93
N ALA A 184 -11.06 -9.34 9.85
CA ALA A 184 -12.02 -10.42 9.56
C ALA A 184 -13.51 -10.03 9.40
N GLY A 185 -13.90 -8.77 9.66
CA GLY A 185 -15.30 -8.35 9.58
C GLY A 185 -15.98 -8.61 8.24
N THR A 186 -15.30 -8.38 7.11
CA THR A 186 -15.84 -8.70 5.78
C THR A 186 -16.17 -10.18 5.65
N LEU A 187 -15.20 -11.07 5.88
CA LEU A 187 -15.41 -12.52 5.81
C LEU A 187 -16.55 -12.96 6.74
N THR A 188 -16.52 -12.54 8.01
CA THR A 188 -17.55 -12.93 8.99
C THR A 188 -18.94 -12.47 8.58
N GLY A 189 -19.10 -11.22 8.13
CA GLY A 189 -20.40 -10.69 7.72
C GLY A 189 -20.96 -11.40 6.48
N LEU A 190 -20.10 -11.64 5.48
CA LEU A 190 -20.46 -12.44 4.30
C LEU A 190 -20.86 -13.86 4.70
N THR A 191 -20.09 -14.52 5.56
CA THR A 191 -20.35 -15.87 6.05
C THR A 191 -21.72 -15.96 6.72
N ARG A 192 -22.05 -15.04 7.62
CA ARG A 192 -23.35 -15.02 8.33
C ARG A 192 -24.53 -14.87 7.37
N PHE A 193 -24.42 -13.98 6.38
CA PHE A 193 -25.46 -13.78 5.38
C PHE A 193 -25.62 -14.99 4.47
N PHE A 194 -24.54 -15.45 3.83
CA PHE A 194 -24.60 -16.49 2.80
C PHE A 194 -24.93 -17.87 3.38
N LYS A 195 -24.55 -18.18 4.62
CA LYS A 195 -25.05 -19.40 5.31
C LYS A 195 -26.57 -19.52 5.33
N ARG A 196 -27.31 -18.40 5.31
CA ARG A 196 -28.78 -18.39 5.32
C ARG A 196 -29.40 -18.50 3.93
N VAL A 197 -28.77 -17.90 2.92
CA VAL A 197 -29.38 -17.73 1.59
C VAL A 197 -28.77 -18.61 0.49
N GLN A 198 -27.51 -19.00 0.65
CA GLN A 198 -26.79 -19.91 -0.25
C GLN A 198 -25.74 -20.73 0.55
N PRO A 199 -26.16 -21.78 1.28
CA PRO A 199 -25.29 -22.54 2.18
C PRO A 199 -24.11 -23.23 1.49
N ASP A 200 -24.25 -23.54 0.20
CA ASP A 200 -23.22 -24.20 -0.61
C ASP A 200 -22.16 -23.24 -1.16
N LEU A 201 -22.31 -21.92 -0.94
CA LEU A 201 -21.34 -20.92 -1.37
C LEU A 201 -19.98 -21.16 -0.69
N GLU A 202 -18.93 -21.17 -1.49
CA GLU A 202 -17.56 -21.35 -1.03
C GLU A 202 -16.93 -19.99 -0.68
N MET A 203 -16.50 -19.81 0.57
CA MET A 203 -15.57 -18.71 0.88
C MET A 203 -14.14 -19.16 0.57
N VAL A 204 -13.43 -18.33 -0.18
CA VAL A 204 -12.04 -18.57 -0.58
C VAL A 204 -11.17 -17.50 0.07
N LEU A 205 -10.29 -17.91 0.97
CA LEU A 205 -9.39 -17.00 1.68
C LEU A 205 -8.17 -16.68 0.79
N ALA A 206 -7.93 -15.39 0.54
CA ALA A 206 -6.73 -14.89 -0.10
C ALA A 206 -5.85 -14.18 0.95
N ASP A 207 -4.66 -14.69 1.17
CA ASP A 207 -3.80 -14.29 2.29
C ASP A 207 -2.38 -14.02 1.79
N PRO A 208 -1.69 -12.96 2.24
CA PRO A 208 -0.30 -12.77 1.89
C PRO A 208 0.58 -13.84 2.54
N VAL A 209 1.65 -14.26 1.85
CA VAL A 209 2.70 -15.08 2.47
C VAL A 209 3.28 -14.33 3.67
N GLY A 210 3.39 -15.01 4.81
CA GLY A 210 3.81 -14.41 6.09
C GLY A 210 2.65 -14.19 7.07
N SER A 211 1.41 -14.10 6.59
CA SER A 211 0.23 -14.11 7.45
C SER A 211 -0.07 -15.51 7.97
N VAL A 212 -0.69 -15.58 9.16
CA VAL A 212 -1.08 -16.84 9.82
C VAL A 212 -2.44 -17.36 9.37
N MET A 213 -3.24 -16.53 8.70
CA MET A 213 -4.67 -16.79 8.48
C MET A 213 -4.94 -17.99 7.57
N ALA A 214 -4.24 -18.10 6.43
CA ALA A 214 -4.45 -19.19 5.48
C ALA A 214 -4.06 -20.55 6.07
N GLU A 215 -2.92 -20.63 6.76
CA GLU A 215 -2.49 -21.88 7.40
C GLU A 215 -3.40 -22.27 8.56
N TYR A 216 -3.76 -21.29 9.40
CA TYR A 216 -4.72 -21.51 10.49
C TYR A 216 -6.06 -22.02 9.96
N SER A 217 -6.57 -21.46 8.85
CA SER A 217 -7.84 -21.91 8.26
C SER A 217 -7.80 -23.36 7.75
N ARG A 218 -6.62 -23.87 7.37
CA ARG A 218 -6.45 -25.25 6.87
C ARG A 218 -6.21 -26.26 7.99
N GLY A 219 -5.41 -25.91 9.00
CA GLY A 219 -4.90 -26.86 9.98
C GLY A 219 -5.30 -26.59 11.44
N GLY A 220 -5.90 -25.43 11.74
CA GLY A 220 -6.21 -25.00 13.11
C GLY A 220 -4.99 -24.64 13.97
N THR A 221 -3.78 -24.76 13.42
CA THR A 221 -2.51 -24.42 14.10
C THR A 221 -2.08 -23.03 13.69
N LEU A 222 -1.65 -22.23 14.67
CA LEU A 222 -1.06 -20.91 14.43
C LEU A 222 0.43 -21.06 14.06
N PRO A 223 0.83 -20.75 12.81
CA PRO A 223 2.25 -20.71 12.45
C PRO A 223 2.97 -19.49 13.04
N THR A 224 4.29 -19.48 12.88
CA THR A 224 5.10 -18.29 13.12
C THR A 224 4.81 -17.24 12.05
N PRO A 225 4.42 -16.02 12.41
CA PRO A 225 4.19 -14.95 11.44
C PRO A 225 5.50 -14.49 10.78
N GLY A 226 5.41 -14.16 9.49
CA GLY A 226 6.44 -13.51 8.71
C GLY A 226 6.14 -12.02 8.47
N SER A 227 6.84 -11.43 7.50
CA SER A 227 6.60 -10.04 7.05
C SER A 227 6.13 -10.02 5.60
N TRP A 228 5.32 -9.03 5.25
CA TRP A 228 4.82 -8.80 3.89
C TRP A 228 4.63 -7.29 3.65
N ALA A 229 4.62 -6.89 2.39
CA ALA A 229 4.49 -5.52 1.94
C ALA A 229 3.05 -5.14 1.57
N VAL A 230 2.20 -6.10 1.21
CA VAL A 230 0.76 -5.87 0.99
C VAL A 230 0.10 -5.27 2.23
N GLU A 231 -0.66 -4.18 2.05
CA GLU A 231 -1.32 -3.51 3.17
C GLU A 231 -2.82 -3.84 3.25
N GLY A 232 -3.34 -3.96 4.49
CA GLY A 232 -4.77 -4.05 4.80
C GLY A 232 -5.35 -5.46 4.92
N ILE A 233 -4.58 -6.49 4.57
CA ILE A 233 -4.88 -7.92 4.75
C ILE A 233 -3.63 -8.65 5.25
N GLY A 234 -3.83 -9.85 5.78
CA GLY A 234 -2.84 -10.61 6.53
C GLY A 234 -2.82 -10.20 8.01
N GLU A 235 -2.62 -11.17 8.90
CA GLU A 235 -2.54 -10.93 10.36
C GLU A 235 -1.53 -11.90 10.99
N ASP A 236 -0.98 -11.51 12.15
CA ASP A 236 -0.11 -12.33 13.01
C ASP A 236 -0.88 -13.00 14.18
N PHE A 237 -2.19 -12.76 14.27
CA PHE A 237 -3.12 -13.39 15.22
C PHE A 237 -4.49 -13.62 14.56
N ILE A 238 -5.39 -14.34 15.25
CA ILE A 238 -6.77 -14.52 14.79
C ILE A 238 -7.66 -13.44 15.43
N PRO A 239 -8.27 -12.52 14.65
CA PRO A 239 -9.21 -11.54 15.19
C PRO A 239 -10.38 -12.22 15.91
N SER A 240 -10.84 -11.64 17.02
CA SER A 240 -11.89 -12.25 17.85
C SER A 240 -13.23 -12.37 17.14
N ILE A 241 -13.49 -11.48 16.18
CA ILE A 241 -14.71 -11.50 15.36
C ILE A 241 -14.63 -12.44 14.15
N ALA A 242 -13.51 -13.13 13.93
CA ALA A 242 -13.33 -14.00 12.77
C ALA A 242 -14.24 -15.23 12.81
N ASP A 243 -15.04 -15.44 11.76
CA ASP A 243 -15.75 -16.69 11.49
C ASP A 243 -15.20 -17.31 10.19
N LEU A 244 -14.28 -18.27 10.37
CA LEU A 244 -13.65 -19.00 9.26
C LEU A 244 -14.42 -20.25 8.83
N SER A 245 -15.57 -20.56 9.44
CA SER A 245 -16.23 -21.87 9.27
C SER A 245 -16.80 -22.12 7.86
N SER A 246 -16.99 -21.06 7.06
CA SER A 246 -17.37 -21.16 5.64
C SER A 246 -16.19 -21.13 4.68
N VAL A 247 -14.95 -20.98 5.16
CA VAL A 247 -13.76 -21.07 4.32
C VAL A 247 -13.59 -22.50 3.83
N ARG A 248 -13.47 -22.67 2.52
CA ARG A 248 -13.27 -23.98 1.85
C ARG A 248 -11.91 -24.10 1.19
N HIS A 249 -11.40 -22.98 0.68
CA HIS A 249 -10.08 -22.88 0.07
C HIS A 249 -9.32 -21.71 0.66
N ALA A 250 -8.00 -21.82 0.72
CA ALA A 250 -7.12 -20.74 1.17
C ALA A 250 -5.85 -20.72 0.33
N TYR A 251 -5.53 -19.58 -0.26
CA TYR A 251 -4.35 -19.36 -1.07
C TYR A 251 -3.42 -18.36 -0.41
N SER A 252 -2.15 -18.73 -0.28
CA SER A 252 -1.08 -17.84 0.15
C SER A 252 -0.42 -17.23 -1.08
N ILE A 253 -0.42 -15.90 -1.20
CA ILE A 253 0.06 -15.15 -2.36
C ILE A 253 1.28 -14.30 -1.95
N SER A 254 2.37 -14.34 -2.71
CA SER A 254 3.54 -13.52 -2.40
C SER A 254 3.30 -12.03 -2.71
N ASP A 255 4.13 -11.15 -2.17
CA ASP A 255 4.08 -9.72 -2.52
C ASP A 255 4.35 -9.50 -4.02
N GLU A 256 5.29 -10.23 -4.61
CA GLU A 256 5.62 -10.16 -6.03
C GLU A 256 4.39 -10.45 -6.90
N GLU A 257 3.73 -11.58 -6.65
CA GLU A 257 2.54 -11.96 -7.39
C GLU A 257 1.38 -11.01 -7.13
N SER A 258 1.18 -10.59 -5.88
CA SER A 258 0.14 -9.63 -5.51
C SER A 258 0.30 -8.33 -6.29
N PHE A 259 1.49 -7.73 -6.26
CA PHE A 259 1.73 -6.44 -6.90
C PHE A 259 1.74 -6.52 -8.42
N ASP A 260 2.25 -7.60 -9.01
CA ASP A 260 2.13 -7.85 -10.44
C ASP A 260 0.66 -7.87 -10.87
N HIS A 261 -0.21 -8.63 -10.17
CA HIS A 261 -1.64 -8.68 -10.48
C HIS A 261 -2.35 -7.34 -10.29
N ALA A 262 -2.02 -6.56 -9.25
CA ALA A 262 -2.58 -5.21 -9.06
C ALA A 262 -2.24 -4.27 -10.23
N ARG A 263 -1.02 -4.38 -10.77
CA ARG A 263 -0.56 -3.58 -11.91
C ARG A 263 -1.13 -4.07 -13.24
N GLN A 264 -1.24 -5.39 -13.42
CA GLN A 264 -1.89 -5.98 -14.59
C GLN A 264 -3.37 -5.60 -14.63
N LEU A 265 -4.06 -5.58 -13.49
CA LEU A 265 -5.48 -5.17 -13.42
C LEU A 265 -5.67 -3.75 -13.96
N LEU A 266 -4.80 -2.83 -13.55
CA LEU A 266 -4.81 -1.46 -14.07
C LEU A 266 -4.54 -1.43 -15.59
N ARG A 267 -3.52 -2.16 -16.07
CA ARG A 267 -3.14 -2.15 -17.49
C ARG A 267 -4.19 -2.80 -18.39
N ALA A 268 -4.82 -3.87 -17.92
CA ALA A 268 -5.74 -4.69 -18.71
C ALA A 268 -7.18 -4.16 -18.65
N GLU A 269 -7.67 -3.82 -17.46
CA GLU A 269 -9.08 -3.42 -17.23
C GLU A 269 -9.25 -1.94 -16.91
N GLY A 270 -8.16 -1.19 -16.69
CA GLY A 270 -8.24 0.23 -16.27
C GLY A 270 -8.63 0.42 -14.81
N ILE A 271 -8.65 -0.64 -13.99
CA ILE A 271 -9.08 -0.57 -12.59
C ILE A 271 -7.86 -0.32 -11.69
N LEU A 272 -7.82 0.88 -11.09
CA LEU A 272 -6.76 1.29 -10.16
C LEU A 272 -7.09 0.84 -8.72
N GLY A 273 -6.74 -0.40 -8.38
CA GLY A 273 -6.95 -1.00 -7.05
C GLY A 273 -5.77 -0.83 -6.09
N GLY A 274 -6.01 -0.94 -4.78
CA GLY A 274 -4.94 -0.95 -3.79
C GLY A 274 -4.17 -2.28 -3.71
N SER A 275 -3.15 -2.33 -2.86
CA SER A 275 -2.24 -3.48 -2.72
C SER A 275 -2.95 -4.82 -2.53
N SER A 276 -3.95 -4.88 -1.64
CA SER A 276 -4.67 -6.12 -1.32
C SER A 276 -5.50 -6.64 -2.51
N THR A 277 -5.91 -5.76 -3.43
CA THR A 277 -6.66 -6.15 -4.64
C THR A 277 -5.85 -7.11 -5.49
N GLY A 278 -4.52 -6.94 -5.52
CA GLY A 278 -3.60 -7.81 -6.22
C GLY A 278 -3.61 -9.24 -5.67
N THR A 279 -3.47 -9.40 -4.36
CA THR A 279 -3.57 -10.69 -3.65
C THR A 279 -4.91 -11.36 -3.94
N LEU A 280 -6.00 -10.60 -3.85
CA LEU A 280 -7.36 -11.08 -4.07
C LEU A 280 -7.60 -11.53 -5.51
N LEU A 281 -7.07 -10.80 -6.49
CA LEU A 281 -7.16 -11.16 -7.89
C LEU A 281 -6.33 -12.40 -8.20
N ALA A 282 -5.09 -12.47 -7.71
CA ALA A 282 -4.22 -13.63 -7.91
C ALA A 282 -4.86 -14.93 -7.36
N ALA A 283 -5.36 -14.88 -6.12
CA ALA A 283 -6.07 -16.01 -5.51
C ALA A 283 -7.36 -16.37 -6.28
N ALA A 284 -8.14 -15.37 -6.71
CA ALA A 284 -9.35 -15.60 -7.48
C ALA A 284 -9.06 -16.27 -8.84
N LEU A 285 -8.02 -15.81 -9.55
CA LEU A 285 -7.62 -16.40 -10.83
C LEU A 285 -7.11 -17.84 -10.66
N ARG A 286 -6.32 -18.13 -9.62
CA ARG A 286 -5.92 -19.51 -9.28
C ARG A 286 -7.12 -20.40 -9.02
N TYR A 287 -7.98 -19.99 -8.10
CA TYR A 287 -9.22 -20.71 -7.79
C TYR A 287 -10.05 -20.97 -9.06
N CYS A 288 -10.25 -19.94 -9.88
CA CYS A 288 -11.04 -20.03 -11.09
C CYS A 288 -10.46 -21.02 -12.11
N ARG A 289 -9.13 -21.03 -12.29
CA ARG A 289 -8.42 -21.93 -13.23
C ARG A 289 -8.36 -23.38 -12.74
N GLU A 290 -8.44 -23.60 -11.43
CA GLU A 290 -8.51 -24.94 -10.84
C GLU A 290 -9.89 -25.60 -10.98
N GLN A 291 -10.94 -24.82 -11.30
CA GLN A 291 -12.28 -25.39 -11.49
C GLN A 291 -12.38 -26.19 -12.78
N THR A 292 -13.24 -27.22 -12.76
CA THR A 292 -13.55 -28.06 -13.93
C THR A 292 -14.93 -27.77 -14.52
N GLN A 293 -15.74 -26.97 -13.83
CA GLN A 293 -17.07 -26.57 -14.25
C GLN A 293 -17.23 -25.04 -14.17
N PRO A 294 -18.12 -24.44 -14.97
CA PRO A 294 -18.40 -23.02 -14.87
C PRO A 294 -18.92 -22.64 -13.48
N LYS A 295 -18.30 -21.62 -12.87
CA LYS A 295 -18.73 -21.01 -11.61
C LYS A 295 -18.75 -19.48 -11.74
N ARG A 296 -19.59 -18.82 -10.96
CA ARG A 296 -19.64 -17.37 -10.77
C ARG A 296 -18.92 -17.01 -9.49
N VAL A 297 -17.83 -16.27 -9.64
CA VAL A 297 -16.90 -15.95 -8.55
C VAL A 297 -16.87 -14.44 -8.35
N VAL A 298 -16.91 -13.99 -7.10
CA VAL A 298 -16.76 -12.56 -6.76
C VAL A 298 -15.47 -12.38 -5.96
N SER A 299 -14.72 -11.32 -6.26
CA SER A 299 -13.60 -10.82 -5.46
C SER A 299 -13.71 -9.30 -5.30
N PHE A 300 -12.76 -8.65 -4.62
CA PHE A 300 -12.90 -7.25 -4.22
C PHE A 300 -11.76 -6.36 -4.72
N VAL A 301 -12.12 -5.12 -5.03
CA VAL A 301 -11.18 -3.99 -5.07
C VAL A 301 -11.40 -3.21 -3.77
N CYS A 302 -10.69 -3.58 -2.71
CA CYS A 302 -10.98 -3.12 -1.34
C CYS A 302 -10.79 -1.61 -1.14
N ASP A 303 -9.85 -0.99 -1.86
CA ASP A 303 -9.56 0.43 -1.81
C ASP A 303 -8.89 0.91 -3.10
N THR A 304 -8.77 2.23 -3.26
CA THR A 304 -8.17 2.82 -4.46
C THR A 304 -6.65 2.63 -4.49
N GLY A 305 -6.09 2.47 -5.69
CA GLY A 305 -4.64 2.44 -5.90
C GLY A 305 -3.93 3.77 -5.67
N THR A 306 -4.66 4.89 -5.58
CA THR A 306 -4.10 6.24 -5.38
C THR A 306 -3.28 6.35 -4.08
N ARG A 307 -3.60 5.53 -3.08
CA ARG A 307 -2.92 5.46 -1.79
C ARG A 307 -1.54 4.80 -1.85
N TYR A 308 -1.22 4.19 -2.99
CA TYR A 308 -0.02 3.38 -3.20
C TYR A 308 0.78 3.82 -4.43
N LEU A 309 0.57 5.06 -4.90
CA LEU A 309 1.28 5.61 -6.07
C LEU A 309 2.80 5.67 -5.87
N SER A 310 3.26 5.96 -4.66
CA SER A 310 4.68 5.94 -4.28
C SER A 310 5.21 4.54 -3.97
N LYS A 311 4.36 3.50 -4.01
CA LYS A 311 4.69 2.09 -3.68
C LYS A 311 4.49 1.16 -4.90
N VAL A 312 3.46 0.31 -4.90
CA VAL A 312 3.23 -0.71 -5.95
C VAL A 312 3.17 -0.14 -7.37
N TYR A 313 2.72 1.12 -7.52
CA TYR A 313 2.69 1.80 -8.81
C TYR A 313 3.96 2.63 -9.13
N ASN A 314 4.92 2.64 -8.21
CA ASN A 314 6.24 3.24 -8.41
C ASN A 314 7.26 2.14 -8.70
N ASP A 315 7.80 2.14 -9.91
CA ASP A 315 8.75 1.10 -10.30
C ASP A 315 10.08 1.16 -9.53
N GLN A 316 10.51 2.34 -9.07
CA GLN A 316 11.70 2.46 -8.24
C GLN A 316 11.49 1.71 -6.93
N TRP A 317 10.38 1.99 -6.24
CA TRP A 317 10.02 1.30 -5.01
C TRP A 317 9.92 -0.21 -5.22
N MET A 318 9.27 -0.66 -6.29
CA MET A 318 9.16 -2.08 -6.61
C MET A 318 10.53 -2.74 -6.83
N ASN A 319 11.48 -2.06 -7.47
CA ASN A 319 12.84 -2.57 -7.65
C ASN A 319 13.60 -2.62 -6.31
N ASP A 320 13.47 -1.60 -5.48
CA ASP A 320 14.12 -1.52 -4.16
C ASP A 320 13.61 -2.61 -3.20
N GLN A 321 12.36 -3.04 -3.38
CA GLN A 321 11.80 -4.21 -2.70
C GLN A 321 12.14 -5.54 -3.38
N GLY A 322 12.71 -5.54 -4.58
CA GLY A 322 13.01 -6.75 -5.33
C GLY A 322 11.79 -7.44 -5.96
N LEU A 323 10.72 -6.68 -6.22
CA LEU A 323 9.40 -7.17 -6.65
C LEU A 323 9.15 -6.96 -8.15
N LEU A 324 10.15 -6.45 -8.89
CA LEU A 324 10.13 -6.38 -10.34
C LEU A 324 11.22 -7.29 -10.91
N GLN A 325 10.82 -8.10 -11.87
CA GLN A 325 11.74 -8.88 -12.67
C GLN A 325 12.57 -7.94 -13.55
N ARG A 326 13.88 -7.96 -13.34
CA ARG A 326 14.87 -7.19 -14.08
C ARG A 326 15.90 -8.15 -14.65
N LYS A 327 16.48 -7.80 -15.80
CA LYS A 327 17.68 -8.51 -16.29
C LYS A 327 18.75 -8.47 -15.19
N HIS A 328 19.17 -9.65 -14.76
CA HIS A 328 20.25 -9.84 -13.79
C HIS A 328 21.56 -10.01 -14.57
N TYR A 329 22.56 -9.22 -14.24
CA TYR A 329 23.85 -9.22 -14.92
C TYR A 329 24.91 -10.07 -14.19
N GLY A 330 24.74 -10.29 -12.89
CA GLY A 330 25.71 -10.96 -12.03
C GLY A 330 26.89 -10.06 -11.64
N ASP A 331 26.71 -8.74 -11.72
CA ASP A 331 27.77 -7.75 -11.52
C ASP A 331 27.22 -6.45 -10.89
N LEU A 332 28.05 -5.41 -10.77
CA LEU A 332 27.65 -4.16 -10.10
C LEU A 332 26.43 -3.46 -10.72
N ARG A 333 26.08 -3.77 -11.97
CA ARG A 333 24.86 -3.21 -12.59
C ARG A 333 23.59 -3.64 -11.85
N ASP A 334 23.60 -4.75 -11.14
CA ASP A 334 22.46 -5.22 -10.34
C ASP A 334 22.22 -4.39 -9.08
N LEU A 335 23.21 -3.59 -8.66
CA LEU A 335 23.10 -2.65 -7.54
C LEU A 335 22.59 -1.28 -7.97
N ILE A 336 22.58 -0.96 -9.27
CA ILE A 336 22.15 0.35 -9.76
C ILE A 336 20.62 0.48 -9.66
N ALA A 337 20.14 1.38 -8.80
CA ALA A 337 18.71 1.69 -8.68
C ALA A 337 18.09 2.13 -10.03
N ARG A 338 18.70 3.16 -10.64
CA ARG A 338 18.27 3.80 -11.89
C ARG A 338 19.27 3.52 -13.02
N ARG A 339 19.14 2.34 -13.65
CA ARG A 339 19.98 1.93 -14.76
C ARG A 339 19.74 2.77 -16.01
N PHE A 340 20.83 3.06 -16.72
CA PHE A 340 20.81 3.82 -17.95
C PHE A 340 20.05 3.06 -19.06
N GLU A 341 20.24 1.75 -19.14
CA GLU A 341 19.62 0.87 -20.13
C GLU A 341 18.11 0.71 -19.94
N ASP A 342 17.62 0.93 -18.72
CA ASP A 342 16.18 0.93 -18.43
C ASP A 342 15.53 2.29 -18.80
N GLY A 343 16.30 3.28 -19.23
CA GLY A 343 15.83 4.64 -19.53
C GLY A 343 15.40 5.44 -18.30
N ARG A 344 15.94 5.11 -17.12
CA ARG A 344 15.48 5.64 -15.82
C ARG A 344 16.43 6.61 -15.15
N VAL A 345 17.59 6.83 -15.74
CA VAL A 345 18.57 7.80 -15.24
C VAL A 345 17.96 9.19 -15.33
N ILE A 346 17.96 9.90 -14.20
CA ILE A 346 17.64 11.32 -14.16
C ILE A 346 18.97 12.05 -14.32
N SER A 347 19.11 12.83 -15.39
CA SER A 347 20.35 13.49 -15.79
C SER A 347 20.11 14.96 -16.12
N VAL A 348 21.17 15.70 -16.44
CA VAL A 348 21.15 17.05 -17.04
C VAL A 348 22.13 17.12 -18.21
N GLY A 349 21.95 18.08 -19.10
CA GLY A 349 22.95 18.43 -20.12
C GLY A 349 24.00 19.43 -19.59
N PRO A 350 25.17 19.54 -20.23
CA PRO A 350 26.21 20.50 -19.82
C PRO A 350 25.77 21.96 -19.98
N ASP A 351 24.82 22.23 -20.87
CA ASP A 351 24.27 23.57 -21.14
C ASP A 351 22.99 23.86 -20.35
N ASP A 352 22.43 22.88 -19.62
CA ASP A 352 21.33 23.12 -18.70
C ASP A 352 21.79 24.09 -17.58
N THR A 353 20.86 24.80 -16.96
CA THR A 353 21.21 25.73 -15.87
C THR A 353 21.40 25.01 -14.53
N LEU A 354 22.18 25.59 -13.62
CA LEU A 354 22.29 25.11 -12.24
C LEU A 354 20.92 25.07 -11.54
N LEU A 355 20.01 25.99 -11.86
CA LEU A 355 18.63 25.94 -11.37
C LEU A 355 17.88 24.70 -11.87
N THR A 356 18.05 24.35 -13.15
CA THR A 356 17.47 23.14 -13.73
C THR A 356 18.01 21.89 -13.04
N ALA A 357 19.33 21.83 -12.78
CA ALA A 357 19.94 20.73 -12.04
C ALA A 357 19.37 20.61 -10.62
N PHE A 358 19.33 21.71 -9.86
CA PHE A 358 18.76 21.73 -8.52
C PHE A 358 17.27 21.32 -8.49
N GLN A 359 16.47 21.81 -9.45
CA GLN A 359 15.07 21.43 -9.57
C GLN A 359 14.90 19.95 -9.87
N ARG A 360 15.72 19.38 -10.77
CA ARG A 360 15.69 17.95 -11.08
C ARG A 360 16.11 17.11 -9.88
N MET A 361 17.16 17.49 -9.16
CA MET A 361 17.59 16.85 -7.90
C MET A 361 16.43 16.79 -6.90
N ARG A 362 15.80 17.94 -6.62
CA ARG A 362 14.69 18.04 -5.67
C ARG A 362 13.46 17.24 -6.08
N LEU A 363 13.08 17.28 -7.36
CA LEU A 363 11.92 16.53 -7.87
C LEU A 363 12.15 15.02 -7.85
N ALA A 364 13.40 14.60 -8.07
CA ALA A 364 13.82 13.22 -8.14
C ALA A 364 14.22 12.62 -6.78
N ASP A 365 14.29 13.46 -5.74
CA ASP A 365 14.82 13.14 -4.40
C ASP A 365 16.22 12.50 -4.47
N VAL A 366 17.14 13.15 -5.19
CA VAL A 366 18.55 12.74 -5.32
C VAL A 366 19.48 13.91 -5.12
N SER A 367 20.64 13.65 -4.52
CA SER A 367 21.68 14.66 -4.26
C SER A 367 22.70 14.83 -5.39
N GLN A 368 22.59 14.06 -6.47
CA GLN A 368 23.52 14.12 -7.61
C GLN A 368 22.85 13.74 -8.92
N LEU A 369 23.37 14.27 -10.02
CA LEU A 369 22.92 13.98 -11.38
C LEU A 369 24.12 13.71 -12.31
N PRO A 370 24.09 12.64 -13.11
CA PRO A 370 25.00 12.50 -14.24
C PRO A 370 24.71 13.59 -15.29
N VAL A 371 25.78 14.15 -15.84
CA VAL A 371 25.73 15.13 -16.92
C VAL A 371 25.95 14.41 -18.24
N LEU A 372 24.93 14.37 -19.09
CA LEU A 372 24.91 13.61 -20.35
C LEU A 372 24.79 14.54 -21.56
N VAL A 373 25.69 14.40 -22.54
CA VAL A 373 25.54 15.01 -23.87
C VAL A 373 24.57 14.17 -24.70
N ASN A 374 23.59 14.85 -25.31
CA ASN A 374 22.51 14.22 -26.10
C ASN A 374 21.77 13.09 -25.36
N GLY A 375 21.77 13.14 -24.01
CA GLY A 375 21.18 12.11 -23.15
C GLY A 375 21.87 10.75 -23.21
N LYS A 376 23.09 10.66 -23.77
CA LYS A 376 23.78 9.36 -23.99
C LYS A 376 25.18 9.32 -23.41
N GLN A 377 26.01 10.31 -23.71
CA GLN A 377 27.42 10.28 -23.35
C GLN A 377 27.63 10.99 -22.02
N LEU A 378 28.14 10.28 -21.02
CA LEU A 378 28.54 10.87 -19.75
C LEU A 378 29.75 11.78 -19.94
N VAL A 379 29.63 13.04 -19.52
CA VAL A 379 30.68 14.06 -19.59
C VAL A 379 31.00 14.70 -18.25
N GLY A 380 30.17 14.45 -17.23
CA GLY A 380 30.37 14.97 -15.89
C GLY A 380 29.37 14.40 -14.89
N VAL A 381 29.54 14.77 -13.63
CA VAL A 381 28.55 14.60 -12.57
C VAL A 381 28.45 15.92 -11.83
N ILE A 382 27.25 16.29 -11.41
CA ILE A 382 27.01 17.46 -10.58
C ILE A 382 26.24 17.04 -9.32
N ASP A 383 26.67 17.53 -8.16
CA ASP A 383 25.98 17.31 -6.88
C ASP A 383 25.52 18.61 -6.18
N GLU A 384 24.82 18.48 -5.06
CA GLU A 384 24.33 19.63 -4.28
C GLU A 384 25.47 20.54 -3.77
N SER A 385 26.65 19.97 -3.48
CA SER A 385 27.82 20.73 -3.03
C SER A 385 28.38 21.57 -4.17
N ASP A 386 28.48 21.02 -5.38
CA ASP A 386 28.91 21.74 -6.59
C ASP A 386 27.97 22.94 -6.87
N ILE A 387 26.65 22.72 -6.76
CA ILE A 387 25.66 23.79 -6.95
C ILE A 387 25.83 24.85 -5.87
N LEU A 388 25.92 24.46 -4.59
CA LEU A 388 26.08 25.38 -3.48
C LEU A 388 27.35 26.23 -3.64
N LEU A 389 28.48 25.61 -3.97
CA LEU A 389 29.74 26.30 -4.25
C LEU A 389 29.63 27.26 -5.45
N GLY A 390 28.92 26.86 -6.50
CA GLY A 390 28.70 27.70 -7.68
C GLY A 390 27.83 28.93 -7.43
N VAL A 391 26.90 28.89 -6.45
CA VAL A 391 25.89 29.94 -6.25
C VAL A 391 25.99 30.72 -4.95
N HIS A 392 26.78 30.28 -3.96
CA HIS A 392 26.78 30.93 -2.63
C HIS A 392 27.27 32.39 -2.67
N GLU A 393 28.10 32.77 -3.63
CA GLU A 393 28.61 34.15 -3.77
C GLU A 393 27.60 35.07 -4.47
N ASP A 394 26.81 34.54 -5.41
CA ASP A 394 25.81 35.28 -6.17
C ASP A 394 24.68 34.35 -6.63
N VAL A 395 23.46 34.62 -6.16
CA VAL A 395 22.25 33.87 -6.52
C VAL A 395 21.96 33.93 -8.02
N ALA A 396 22.41 34.97 -8.74
CA ALA A 396 22.27 35.03 -10.20
C ALA A 396 23.02 33.90 -10.92
N HIS A 397 24.02 33.28 -10.27
CA HIS A 397 24.75 32.12 -10.80
C HIS A 397 23.89 30.89 -11.01
N PHE A 398 22.69 30.80 -10.42
CA PHE A 398 21.72 29.75 -10.77
C PHE A 398 21.40 29.68 -12.27
N ARG A 399 21.63 30.76 -13.03
CA ARG A 399 21.47 30.83 -14.49
C ARG A 399 22.69 30.36 -15.28
N LYS A 400 23.84 30.11 -14.63
CA LYS A 400 25.03 29.58 -15.29
C LYS A 400 24.80 28.13 -15.73
N ALA A 401 25.56 27.70 -16.72
CA ALA A 401 25.51 26.35 -17.25
C ALA A 401 26.08 25.34 -16.24
N VAL A 402 25.55 24.11 -16.24
CA VAL A 402 26.01 22.98 -15.42
C VAL A 402 27.50 22.71 -15.64
N SER A 403 27.98 22.83 -16.88
CA SER A 403 29.40 22.69 -17.24
C SER A 403 30.35 23.64 -16.48
N SER A 404 29.84 24.74 -15.90
CA SER A 404 30.66 25.68 -15.12
C SER A 404 30.91 25.26 -13.68
N ALA A 405 30.17 24.25 -13.17
CA ALA A 405 30.27 23.79 -11.79
C ALA A 405 30.43 22.26 -11.66
N MET A 406 30.07 21.48 -12.67
CA MET A 406 30.16 20.02 -12.63
C MET A 406 31.59 19.51 -12.47
N THR A 407 31.74 18.32 -11.92
CA THR A 407 32.99 17.56 -11.98
C THR A 407 33.10 16.84 -13.33
N ASP A 408 34.14 17.13 -14.10
CA ASP A 408 34.43 16.53 -15.41
C ASP A 408 35.51 15.43 -15.36
N LYS A 409 36.33 15.41 -14.31
CA LYS A 409 37.32 14.36 -14.03
C LYS A 409 36.68 13.19 -13.29
N LEU A 410 36.01 12.34 -14.06
CA LEU A 410 35.26 11.22 -13.53
C LEU A 410 36.16 10.05 -13.12
N GLN A 411 35.95 9.54 -11.91
CA GLN A 411 36.46 8.24 -11.47
C GLN A 411 35.32 7.23 -11.69
N THR A 412 35.60 6.17 -12.44
CA THR A 412 34.61 5.17 -12.84
C THR A 412 35.05 3.77 -12.45
N LEU A 413 34.09 2.92 -12.13
CA LEU A 413 34.30 1.48 -11.95
C LEU A 413 33.68 0.73 -13.14
N PRO A 414 34.34 -0.31 -13.67
CA PRO A 414 33.69 -1.20 -14.63
C PRO A 414 32.61 -2.05 -13.95
N PRO A 415 31.61 -2.58 -14.70
CA PRO A 415 30.55 -3.42 -14.15
C PRO A 415 31.03 -4.62 -13.34
N ASP A 416 32.13 -5.24 -13.74
CA ASP A 416 32.73 -6.43 -13.13
C ASP A 416 33.66 -6.12 -11.94
N ALA A 417 33.78 -4.85 -11.54
CA ALA A 417 34.53 -4.47 -10.34
C ALA A 417 33.97 -5.16 -9.09
N THR A 418 34.85 -5.41 -8.13
CA THR A 418 34.51 -6.10 -6.89
C THR A 418 33.71 -5.22 -5.93
N LEU A 419 32.95 -5.84 -5.03
CA LEU A 419 32.26 -5.11 -3.95
C LEU A 419 33.24 -4.33 -3.06
N ALA A 420 34.46 -4.82 -2.87
CA ALA A 420 35.49 -4.12 -2.09
C ALA A 420 35.95 -2.82 -2.76
N GLU A 421 36.08 -2.81 -4.10
CA GLU A 421 36.38 -1.60 -4.86
C GLU A 421 35.23 -0.59 -4.81
N LEU A 422 33.99 -1.08 -4.91
CA LEU A 422 32.80 -0.25 -4.72
C LEU A 422 32.75 0.37 -3.31
N GLU A 423 33.00 -0.42 -2.26
CA GLU A 423 33.04 0.04 -0.88
C GLU A 423 34.14 1.09 -0.65
N ALA A 424 35.32 0.89 -1.24
CA ALA A 424 36.40 1.86 -1.17
C ALA A 424 36.02 3.20 -1.81
N GLU A 425 35.33 3.17 -2.96
CA GLU A 425 34.86 4.39 -3.64
C GLU A 425 33.78 5.11 -2.82
N LEU A 426 32.75 4.38 -2.37
CA LEU A 426 31.67 4.92 -1.54
C LEU A 426 32.16 5.45 -0.19
N GLY A 427 33.21 4.84 0.38
CA GLY A 427 33.86 5.24 1.64
C GLY A 427 34.57 6.58 1.57
N ARG A 428 34.92 7.07 0.37
CA ARG A 428 35.56 8.39 0.16
C ARG A 428 34.57 9.55 0.16
N GLY A 429 33.28 9.27 0.38
CA GLY A 429 32.25 10.29 0.30
C GLY A 429 31.53 10.32 -1.05
N LEU A 430 32.07 9.61 -2.06
CA LEU A 430 31.67 9.72 -3.46
C LEU A 430 30.49 8.80 -3.81
N VAL A 431 29.93 9.03 -5.00
CA VAL A 431 29.04 8.10 -5.71
C VAL A 431 29.85 7.31 -6.71
N ALA A 432 29.58 6.02 -6.85
CA ALA A 432 30.30 5.19 -7.80
C ALA A 432 29.66 5.30 -9.19
N ILE A 433 30.45 5.72 -10.17
CA ILE A 433 30.03 5.82 -11.57
C ILE A 433 30.36 4.50 -12.27
N ILE A 434 29.34 3.78 -12.72
CA ILE A 434 29.53 2.49 -13.40
C ILE A 434 29.56 2.71 -14.91
N GLN A 435 30.70 2.41 -15.52
CA GLN A 435 30.94 2.64 -16.94
C GLN A 435 31.99 1.67 -17.48
N ASP A 436 31.78 1.17 -18.69
CA ASP A 436 32.76 0.39 -19.45
C ASP A 436 32.91 0.91 -20.89
N ALA A 437 33.51 0.09 -21.77
CA ALA A 437 33.69 0.42 -23.19
C ALA A 437 32.38 0.56 -23.97
N SER A 438 31.28 -0.02 -23.48
CA SER A 438 29.94 0.11 -24.06
C SER A 438 29.22 1.40 -23.63
N GLY A 439 29.66 2.00 -22.52
CA GLY A 439 29.21 3.31 -22.06
C GLY A 439 28.81 3.34 -20.60
N PHE A 440 28.07 4.38 -20.23
CA PHE A 440 27.59 4.61 -18.87
C PHE A 440 26.39 3.71 -18.54
N HIS A 441 26.43 3.04 -17.40
CA HIS A 441 25.38 2.14 -16.92
C HIS A 441 24.54 2.75 -15.78
N GLY A 442 25.11 3.67 -15.01
CA GLY A 442 24.41 4.32 -13.92
C GLY A 442 25.33 4.70 -12.76
N LEU A 443 24.70 5.18 -11.69
CA LEU A 443 25.36 5.52 -10.43
C LEU A 443 24.96 4.51 -9.35
N ILE A 444 25.89 4.13 -8.50
CA ILE A 444 25.63 3.40 -7.26
C ILE A 444 25.91 4.34 -6.08
N THR A 445 24.94 4.43 -5.19
CA THR A 445 25.01 5.19 -3.95
C THR A 445 25.19 4.28 -2.75
N ARG A 446 25.49 4.86 -1.58
CA ARG A 446 25.49 4.10 -0.31
C ARG A 446 24.12 3.50 -0.01
N THR A 447 23.04 4.21 -0.33
CA THR A 447 21.67 3.72 -0.15
C THR A 447 21.42 2.48 -0.99
N ASP A 448 21.92 2.45 -2.23
CA ASP A 448 21.78 1.29 -3.12
C ASP A 448 22.51 0.06 -2.54
N MET A 449 23.74 0.26 -2.04
CA MET A 449 24.51 -0.81 -1.38
C MET A 449 23.80 -1.31 -0.11
N LEU A 450 23.29 -0.41 0.73
CA LEU A 450 22.53 -0.78 1.93
C LEU A 450 21.23 -1.53 1.58
N ASN A 451 20.53 -1.10 0.54
CA ASN A 451 19.33 -1.79 0.04
C ASN A 451 19.67 -3.19 -0.47
N HIS A 452 20.78 -3.34 -1.19
CA HIS A 452 21.27 -4.65 -1.62
C HIS A 452 21.57 -5.56 -0.41
N LEU A 453 22.33 -5.08 0.57
CA LEU A 453 22.66 -5.84 1.78
C LEU A 453 21.42 -6.21 2.60
N ARG A 454 20.46 -5.28 2.76
CA ARG A 454 19.18 -5.52 3.44
C ARG A 454 18.42 -6.68 2.82
N ARG A 455 18.43 -6.80 1.48
CA ARG A 455 17.74 -7.87 0.76
C ARG A 455 18.42 -9.23 0.89
N SER A 456 19.68 -9.25 1.30
CA SER A 456 20.45 -10.46 1.58
C SER A 456 20.29 -10.95 3.03
N LEU A 457 19.50 -10.24 3.85
CA LEU A 457 19.15 -10.74 5.19
C LEU A 457 18.27 -12.01 5.05
N PRO A 458 18.52 -13.03 5.88
CA PRO A 458 17.82 -14.31 5.83
C PRO A 458 16.35 -14.22 6.26
#